data_AF-A0A6C0BNF6-F1
#
_entry.id   AF-A0A6C0BNF6-F1
#
_cell.length_a   1.000
_cell.length_b   1.000
_cell.length_c   1.000
_cell.angle_alpha   90.00
_cell.angle_beta   90.00
_cell.angle_gamma   90.00
#
_symmetry.space_group_name_H-M   'P 1'
#
loop_
_entity.id
_entity.type
_entity.pdbx_description
1 polymer ?
#
loop_
_entity_poly.entity_id
_entity_poly.type
_entity_poly.pdbx_seq_one_letter_code
_entity_poly.pdbx_strand_id
1 'polypeptide(L)'
;MQGFKNDEHKFVMFLHARVGCGSLKNWFLALKGIEAKGKGEPHKSCLPFQTSTVPAGYYAFQVVRNPLARLVSFYKQNVVYKQRNWEYMGRDWTFERVVRHLVTKAPCDARCIPQVKEGLELKRIVHLESLSEDMEAVQKDLGLNLAWNFYQKSCPSPETKCDDVKKPWKITGHQMVAHRIWPHWEVMYNDELRKLATQIYLRDMQVLGYGDPRPEPAPTLAPTPAPTAEPTAAPAPTPTPSAAPASEPEKPTPTVGRPSRSTKKRTREAKPKPATRRTTRKTRSTRSTRPTRPTRRSTRKRS
;
A
#
# COMPACT_ATOMS: atom_id res chain seq x y z
N MET A 1 -11.69 11.75 -1.04
CA MET A 1 -10.49 12.00 -1.86
C MET A 1 -9.75 13.21 -1.29
N GLN A 2 -8.42 13.22 -1.30
CA GLN A 2 -7.59 14.38 -0.89
C GLN A 2 -6.86 14.91 -2.12
N GLY A 3 -7.00 16.21 -2.43
CA GLY A 3 -6.20 16.89 -3.45
C GLY A 3 -4.95 17.54 -2.86
N PHE A 4 -3.84 17.49 -3.59
CA PHE A 4 -2.60 18.20 -3.30
C PHE A 4 -2.29 19.10 -4.48
N LYS A 5 -2.17 20.40 -4.24
CA LYS A 5 -1.92 21.40 -5.27
C LYS A 5 -0.49 21.94 -5.12
N ASN A 6 0.22 22.05 -6.24
CA ASN A 6 1.48 22.77 -6.32
C ASN A 6 1.33 23.93 -7.32
N ASP A 7 1.32 25.16 -6.81
CA ASP A 7 1.16 26.39 -7.62
C ASP A 7 2.40 26.73 -8.44
N GLU A 8 3.60 26.33 -7.98
CA GLU A 8 4.89 26.61 -8.61
C GLU A 8 5.05 25.77 -9.88
N HIS A 9 4.76 24.47 -9.80
CA HIS A 9 4.84 23.54 -10.94
C HIS A 9 3.48 23.31 -11.62
N LYS A 10 2.45 24.08 -11.26
CA LYS A 10 1.10 24.03 -11.85
C LYS A 10 0.52 22.61 -11.96
N PHE A 11 0.48 21.86 -10.86
CA PHE A 11 -0.17 20.53 -10.86
C PHE A 11 -1.11 20.29 -9.67
N VAL A 12 -2.06 19.37 -9.88
CA VAL A 12 -2.95 18.84 -8.83
C VAL A 12 -2.87 17.32 -8.83
N MET A 13 -2.63 16.75 -7.64
CA MET A 13 -2.59 15.31 -7.41
C MET A 13 -3.78 14.88 -6.55
N PHE A 14 -4.58 13.94 -7.03
CA PHE A 14 -5.72 13.38 -6.30
C PHE A 14 -5.37 12.02 -5.68
N LEU A 15 -5.56 11.89 -4.37
CA LEU A 15 -5.29 10.66 -3.62
C LEU A 15 -6.54 10.11 -2.93
N HIS A 16 -6.75 8.80 -3.06
CA HIS A 16 -7.70 8.07 -2.22
C HIS A 16 -7.02 7.57 -0.93
N ALA A 17 -7.82 7.26 0.08
CA ALA A 17 -7.27 6.64 1.27
C ALA A 17 -6.60 5.30 0.89
N ARG A 18 -5.38 5.06 1.41
CA ARG A 18 -4.61 3.81 1.23
C ARG A 18 -3.96 3.59 -0.14
N VAL A 19 -3.85 4.62 -0.99
CA VAL A 19 -3.12 4.58 -2.28
C VAL A 19 -1.62 4.92 -2.15
N GLY A 20 -1.00 4.61 -1.00
CA GLY A 20 0.41 4.97 -0.78
C GLY A 20 0.63 6.46 -0.47
N CYS A 21 -0.35 7.12 0.17
CA CYS A 21 -0.31 8.56 0.42
C CYS A 21 0.95 9.06 1.15
N GLY A 22 1.58 8.22 1.97
CA GLY A 22 2.82 8.59 2.68
C GLY A 22 3.98 8.84 1.71
N SER A 23 4.20 7.91 0.79
CA SER A 23 5.29 8.01 -0.20
C SER A 23 5.08 9.18 -1.15
N LEU A 24 3.85 9.39 -1.62
CA LEU A 24 3.52 10.50 -2.52
C LEU A 24 3.60 11.86 -1.85
N LYS A 25 3.30 11.94 -0.55
CA LYS A 25 3.57 13.15 0.24
C LYS A 25 5.06 13.43 0.36
N ASN A 26 5.88 12.41 0.59
CA ASN A 26 7.33 12.60 0.65
C ASN A 26 7.89 13.09 -0.70
N TRP A 27 7.40 12.54 -1.82
CA TRP A 27 7.72 13.06 -3.16
C TRP A 27 7.29 14.53 -3.32
N PHE A 28 6.07 14.87 -2.92
CA PHE A 28 5.57 16.24 -2.96
C PHE A 28 6.37 17.21 -2.06
N LEU A 29 6.85 16.75 -0.90
CA LEU A 29 7.70 17.56 -0.01
C LEU A 29 9.11 17.74 -0.59
N ALA A 30 9.66 16.71 -1.24
CA ALA A 30 10.95 16.80 -1.91
C ALA A 30 10.95 17.86 -3.02
N LEU A 31 9.84 18.00 -3.75
CA LEU A 31 9.65 19.10 -4.72
C LEU A 31 9.79 20.49 -4.09
N LYS A 32 9.41 20.65 -2.82
CA LYS A 32 9.52 21.92 -2.11
C LYS A 32 10.89 22.13 -1.44
N GLY A 33 11.86 21.26 -1.71
CA GLY A 33 13.14 21.23 -1.00
C GLY A 33 13.02 20.90 0.49
N ILE A 34 11.88 20.33 0.92
CA ILE A 34 11.64 19.98 2.32
C ILE A 34 12.08 18.54 2.55
N GLU A 35 13.18 18.37 3.27
CA GLU A 35 13.58 17.06 3.77
C GLU A 35 12.53 16.52 4.75
N ALA A 36 12.07 15.29 4.54
CA ALA A 36 11.19 14.59 5.46
C ALA A 36 11.94 14.25 6.77
N LYS A 37 12.07 15.22 7.68
CA LYS A 37 12.73 15.03 8.98
C LYS A 37 11.83 14.25 9.95
N GLY A 38 11.96 12.92 9.93
CA GLY A 38 11.46 12.03 10.98
C GLY A 38 9.95 11.76 11.00
N LYS A 39 9.55 10.76 11.79
CA LYS A 39 8.16 10.22 11.89
C LYS A 39 7.14 11.16 12.57
N GLY A 40 7.45 12.45 12.76
CA GLY A 40 6.79 13.30 13.75
C GLY A 40 5.89 14.43 13.23
N GLU A 41 6.19 15.02 12.06
CA GLU A 41 5.42 16.17 11.55
C GLU A 41 4.70 15.96 10.21
N PRO A 42 3.98 14.85 10.00
CA PRO A 42 3.06 14.83 8.88
C PRO A 42 1.83 15.66 9.28
N HIS A 43 1.23 16.38 8.32
CA HIS A 43 -0.21 16.74 8.28
C HIS A 43 -0.58 18.23 8.27
N LYS A 44 0.20 19.18 8.80
CA LYS A 44 -0.27 20.58 8.82
C LYS A 44 -0.01 21.38 7.54
N SER A 45 1.07 21.11 6.82
CA SER A 45 1.47 21.92 5.63
C SER A 45 0.79 21.50 4.32
N CYS A 46 0.21 20.31 4.26
CA CYS A 46 -0.54 19.83 3.11
C CYS A 46 -2.03 19.88 3.43
N LEU A 47 -2.61 21.08 3.46
CA LEU A 47 -4.05 21.22 3.63
C LEU A 47 -4.74 20.53 2.43
N PRO A 48 -5.70 19.62 2.69
CA PRO A 48 -6.40 18.94 1.61
C PRO A 48 -7.13 19.98 0.76
N PHE A 49 -6.75 20.07 -0.51
CA PHE A 49 -7.47 20.86 -1.50
C PHE A 49 -8.79 20.13 -1.79
N GLN A 50 -9.91 20.74 -1.41
CA GLN A 50 -11.27 20.24 -1.65
C GLN A 50 -11.89 21.03 -2.80
N THR A 51 -11.44 20.82 -4.03
CA THR A 51 -12.20 21.31 -5.19
C THR A 51 -12.63 20.14 -6.05
N SER A 52 -13.82 20.28 -6.61
CA SER A 52 -14.35 19.41 -7.67
C SER A 52 -13.74 19.75 -9.03
N THR A 53 -12.94 20.81 -9.14
CA THR A 53 -12.42 21.36 -10.39
C THR A 53 -10.89 21.44 -10.37
N VAL A 54 -10.30 21.16 -11.53
CA VAL A 54 -8.88 21.38 -11.82
C VAL A 54 -8.73 22.82 -12.30
N PRO A 55 -7.87 23.67 -11.71
CA PRO A 55 -7.69 25.02 -12.22
C PRO A 55 -7.15 25.00 -13.65
N ALA A 56 -7.57 25.96 -14.48
CA ALA A 56 -7.12 26.05 -15.86
C ALA A 56 -5.58 26.11 -15.94
N GLY A 57 -5.01 25.35 -16.89
CA GLY A 57 -3.57 25.24 -17.08
C GLY A 57 -2.83 24.35 -16.07
N TYR A 58 -3.54 23.69 -15.14
CA TYR A 58 -2.89 22.73 -14.24
C TYR A 58 -2.84 21.34 -14.86
N TYR A 59 -1.70 20.66 -14.65
CA TYR A 59 -1.58 19.24 -14.90
C TYR A 59 -2.25 18.46 -13.75
N ALA A 60 -3.34 17.76 -14.03
CA ALA A 60 -4.01 16.94 -13.04
C ALA A 60 -3.69 15.46 -13.23
N PHE A 61 -3.31 14.79 -12.15
CA PHE A 61 -3.20 13.34 -12.14
C PHE A 61 -3.80 12.75 -10.87
N GLN A 62 -4.20 11.48 -10.99
CA GLN A 62 -4.80 10.75 -9.88
C GLN A 62 -4.00 9.49 -9.59
N VAL A 63 -3.74 9.24 -8.31
CA VAL A 63 -3.12 7.99 -7.90
C VAL A 63 -4.19 6.98 -7.50
N VAL A 64 -4.14 5.84 -8.16
CA VAL A 64 -4.96 4.67 -7.90
C VAL A 64 -4.10 3.51 -7.38
N ARG A 65 -4.76 2.52 -6.79
CA ARG A 65 -4.13 1.28 -6.32
C ARG A 65 -5.05 0.11 -6.62
N ASN A 66 -4.52 -1.08 -6.82
CA ASN A 66 -5.33 -2.29 -6.86
C ASN A 66 -6.33 -2.31 -5.67
N PRO A 67 -7.65 -2.45 -5.91
CA PRO A 67 -8.66 -2.39 -4.85
C PRO A 67 -8.46 -3.47 -3.77
N LEU A 68 -8.01 -4.68 -4.16
CA LEU A 68 -7.72 -5.76 -3.21
C LEU A 68 -6.52 -5.42 -2.33
N ALA A 69 -5.46 -4.85 -2.90
CA ALA A 69 -4.30 -4.37 -2.13
C ALA A 69 -4.69 -3.22 -1.18
N ARG A 70 -5.58 -2.34 -1.63
CA ARG A 70 -6.12 -1.22 -0.84
C ARG A 70 -6.92 -1.72 0.36
N LEU A 71 -7.72 -2.77 0.20
CA LEU A 71 -8.48 -3.40 1.30
C LEU A 71 -7.56 -4.04 2.36
N VAL A 72 -6.50 -4.73 1.94
CA VAL A 72 -5.50 -5.25 2.88
C VAL A 72 -4.81 -4.11 3.62
N SER A 73 -4.48 -3.01 2.92
CA SER A 73 -3.92 -1.81 3.56
C SER A 73 -4.90 -1.15 4.55
N PHE A 74 -6.20 -1.16 4.24
CA PHE A 74 -7.25 -0.73 5.17
C PHE A 74 -7.27 -1.60 6.43
N TYR A 75 -7.23 -2.93 6.28
CA TYR A 75 -7.17 -3.86 7.41
C TYR A 75 -5.93 -3.62 8.27
N LYS A 76 -4.75 -3.56 7.65
CA LYS A 76 -3.46 -3.29 8.33
C LYS A 76 -3.56 -2.00 9.16
N GLN A 77 -4.11 -0.91 8.63
CA GLN A 77 -4.17 0.31 9.43
C GLN A 77 -5.22 0.29 10.55
N ASN A 78 -6.45 -0.11 10.22
CA ASN A 78 -7.58 0.12 11.11
C ASN A 78 -7.68 -0.98 12.17
N VAL A 79 -7.28 -2.21 11.85
CA VAL A 79 -7.33 -3.34 12.79
C VAL A 79 -5.96 -3.61 13.42
N VAL A 80 -4.90 -3.68 12.59
CA VAL A 80 -3.56 -4.09 13.07
C VAL A 80 -2.85 -2.95 13.82
N TYR A 81 -2.75 -1.77 13.22
CA TYR A 81 -2.03 -0.63 13.80
C TYR A 81 -2.87 0.28 14.72
N LYS A 82 -4.19 0.06 14.82
CA LYS A 82 -5.12 0.83 15.67
C LYS A 82 -5.03 2.35 15.50
N GLN A 83 -4.80 2.85 14.30
CA GLN A 83 -4.61 4.30 14.12
C GLN A 83 -5.91 5.12 14.13
N ARG A 84 -7.10 4.51 14.23
CA ARG A 84 -8.39 5.24 14.20
C ARG A 84 -9.46 4.61 15.10
N ASN A 85 -10.41 5.45 15.52
CA ASN A 85 -11.60 5.19 16.32
C ASN A 85 -12.62 4.22 15.66
N TRP A 86 -12.20 3.09 15.08
CA TRP A 86 -13.13 2.01 14.75
C TRP A 86 -13.41 1.21 16.02
N GLU A 87 -14.19 1.81 16.92
CA GLU A 87 -14.58 1.23 18.21
C GLU A 87 -15.24 -0.15 18.07
N TYR A 88 -15.80 -0.44 16.89
CA TYR A 88 -16.50 -1.70 16.59
C TYR A 88 -15.60 -2.83 16.06
N MET A 89 -14.37 -2.54 15.61
CA MET A 89 -13.44 -3.58 15.12
C MET A 89 -12.48 -3.99 16.25
N GLY A 90 -12.70 -5.19 16.79
CA GLY A 90 -11.88 -5.76 17.84
C GLY A 90 -10.51 -6.23 17.35
N ARG A 91 -9.56 -6.41 18.28
CA ARG A 91 -8.20 -6.93 17.99
C ARG A 91 -8.21 -8.36 17.46
N ASP A 92 -9.28 -9.08 17.75
CA ASP A 92 -9.61 -10.45 17.34
C ASP A 92 -10.15 -10.53 15.91
N TRP A 93 -10.37 -9.40 15.24
CA TRP A 93 -10.84 -9.42 13.87
C TRP A 93 -9.75 -9.94 12.94
N THR A 94 -10.11 -10.97 12.18
CA THR A 94 -9.33 -11.49 11.06
C THR A 94 -9.61 -10.69 9.81
N PHE A 95 -8.75 -10.82 8.81
CA PHE A 95 -8.98 -10.20 7.51
C PHE A 95 -10.27 -10.71 6.86
N GLU A 96 -10.52 -12.02 6.91
CA GLU A 96 -11.77 -12.65 6.47
C GLU A 96 -13.01 -11.97 7.08
N ARG A 97 -13.01 -11.76 8.40
CA ARG A 97 -14.13 -11.12 9.10
C ARG A 97 -14.34 -9.68 8.63
N VAL A 98 -13.26 -8.94 8.37
CA VAL A 98 -13.36 -7.59 7.80
C VAL A 98 -13.99 -7.62 6.41
N VAL A 99 -13.52 -8.47 5.49
CA VAL A 99 -14.07 -8.56 4.13
C VAL A 99 -15.58 -8.86 4.19
N ARG A 100 -15.98 -9.92 4.92
CA ARG A 100 -17.40 -10.30 5.06
C ARG A 100 -18.25 -9.22 5.72
N HIS A 101 -17.70 -8.48 6.68
CA HIS A 101 -18.38 -7.35 7.30
C HIS A 101 -18.59 -6.18 6.32
N LEU A 102 -17.58 -5.87 5.50
CA LEU A 102 -17.69 -4.79 4.50
C LEU A 102 -18.73 -5.08 3.42
N VAL A 103 -18.92 -6.36 3.04
CA VAL A 103 -19.98 -6.79 2.11
C VAL A 103 -21.36 -6.43 2.65
N THR A 104 -21.58 -6.71 3.92
CA THR A 104 -22.92 -6.82 4.52
C THR A 104 -23.37 -5.55 5.21
N LYS A 105 -22.45 -4.79 5.83
CA LYS A 105 -22.82 -3.75 6.80
C LYS A 105 -22.10 -2.41 6.65
N ALA A 106 -21.00 -2.35 5.90
CA ALA A 106 -20.19 -1.14 5.93
C ALA A 106 -20.72 -0.03 5.01
N PRO A 107 -20.62 1.24 5.42
CA PRO A 107 -20.91 2.38 4.56
C PRO A 107 -19.87 2.47 3.42
N CYS A 108 -20.28 3.09 2.32
CA CYS A 108 -19.57 3.20 1.03
C CYS A 108 -18.09 3.57 1.19
N ASP A 109 -17.78 4.54 2.06
CA ASP A 109 -16.48 5.14 2.32
C ASP A 109 -15.44 4.19 2.94
N ALA A 110 -15.87 3.06 3.52
CA ALA A 110 -14.98 1.98 3.97
C ALA A 110 -14.76 0.89 2.91
N ARG A 111 -15.50 0.92 1.80
CA ARG A 111 -15.43 -0.09 0.74
C ARG A 111 -14.35 0.26 -0.28
N CYS A 112 -14.04 -0.70 -1.15
CA CYS A 112 -13.14 -0.48 -2.29
C CYS A 112 -13.83 0.39 -3.35
N ILE A 113 -14.17 1.63 -3.00
CA ILE A 113 -14.80 2.56 -3.93
C ILE A 113 -13.89 2.72 -5.16
N PRO A 114 -14.48 2.75 -6.38
CA PRO A 114 -13.84 3.30 -7.57
C PRO A 114 -12.98 4.52 -7.25
N GLN A 115 -11.75 4.51 -7.75
CA GLN A 115 -10.80 5.56 -7.42
C GLN A 115 -10.82 6.68 -8.43
N VAL A 116 -10.97 6.37 -9.71
CA VAL A 116 -11.11 7.42 -10.73
C VAL A 116 -12.42 8.15 -10.48
N LYS A 117 -12.43 9.49 -10.51
CA LYS A 117 -13.67 10.26 -10.36
C LYS A 117 -14.14 10.74 -11.74
N GLU A 118 -15.40 10.47 -12.08
CA GLU A 118 -15.99 11.01 -13.31
C GLU A 118 -16.03 12.54 -13.29
N GLY A 119 -15.85 13.14 -14.47
CA GLY A 119 -15.86 14.58 -14.68
C GLY A 119 -14.57 15.31 -14.27
N LEU A 120 -13.52 14.61 -13.84
CA LEU A 120 -12.18 15.20 -13.72
C LEU A 120 -11.42 15.02 -15.03
N GLU A 121 -10.95 16.12 -15.60
CA GLU A 121 -9.99 16.11 -16.71
C GLU A 121 -8.61 15.74 -16.19
N LEU A 122 -8.37 14.43 -16.05
CA LEU A 122 -7.08 13.91 -15.64
C LEU A 122 -6.17 13.77 -16.87
N LYS A 123 -4.95 14.30 -16.78
CA LYS A 123 -3.90 14.05 -17.76
C LYS A 123 -3.31 12.65 -17.61
N ARG A 124 -3.29 12.12 -16.38
CA ARG A 124 -2.72 10.80 -16.09
C ARG A 124 -3.39 10.11 -14.90
N ILE A 125 -3.47 8.79 -14.98
CA ILE A 125 -3.75 7.91 -13.84
C ILE A 125 -2.44 7.21 -13.50
N VAL A 126 -2.01 7.36 -12.25
CA VAL A 126 -0.78 6.77 -11.71
C VAL A 126 -1.16 5.57 -10.85
N HIS A 127 -0.64 4.40 -11.19
CA HIS A 127 -0.87 3.16 -10.47
C HIS A 127 0.20 2.98 -9.41
N LEU A 128 -0.21 2.71 -8.17
CA LEU A 128 0.76 2.50 -7.09
C LEU A 128 1.65 1.26 -7.35
N GLU A 129 1.12 0.27 -8.07
CA GLU A 129 1.84 -0.93 -8.48
C GLU A 129 2.97 -0.63 -9.47
N SER A 130 2.81 0.40 -10.31
CA SER A 130 3.80 0.87 -11.30
C SER A 130 4.30 2.27 -10.97
N LEU A 131 4.35 2.63 -9.67
CA LEU A 131 4.51 4.02 -9.26
C LEU A 131 5.79 4.67 -9.81
N SER A 132 6.89 3.92 -9.89
CA SER A 132 8.17 4.45 -10.39
C SER A 132 8.02 4.98 -11.82
N GLU A 133 7.60 4.09 -12.72
CA GLU A 133 7.43 4.38 -14.15
C GLU A 133 6.39 5.49 -14.38
N ASP A 134 5.25 5.39 -13.69
CA ASP A 134 4.18 6.38 -13.83
C ASP A 134 4.60 7.77 -13.33
N MET A 135 5.38 7.85 -12.26
CA MET A 135 5.85 9.12 -11.72
C MET A 135 7.05 9.69 -12.45
N GLU A 136 7.88 8.87 -13.08
CA GLU A 136 8.87 9.32 -14.07
C GLU A 136 8.17 9.99 -15.25
N ALA A 137 7.07 9.39 -15.73
CA ALA A 137 6.25 10.00 -16.78
C ALA A 137 5.59 11.31 -16.32
N VAL A 138 5.05 11.39 -15.09
CA VAL A 138 4.56 12.65 -14.51
C VAL A 138 5.66 13.71 -14.45
N GLN A 139 6.86 13.36 -14.01
CA GLN A 139 7.98 14.30 -13.93
C GLN A 139 8.37 14.81 -15.31
N LYS A 140 8.48 13.93 -16.30
CA LYS A 140 8.74 14.29 -17.69
C LYS A 140 7.68 15.25 -18.23
N ASP A 141 6.40 14.93 -18.02
CA ASP A 141 5.27 15.77 -18.47
C ASP A 141 5.29 17.16 -17.81
N LEU A 142 5.81 17.27 -16.59
CA LEU A 142 5.95 18.52 -15.84
C LEU A 142 7.29 19.23 -16.04
N GLY A 143 8.23 18.67 -16.81
CA GLY A 143 9.58 19.21 -16.96
C GLY A 143 10.40 19.20 -15.66
N LEU A 144 10.10 18.27 -14.75
CA LEU A 144 10.78 18.11 -13.46
C LEU A 144 11.94 17.12 -13.59
N ASN A 145 13.02 17.38 -12.87
CA ASN A 145 14.16 16.47 -12.75
C ASN A 145 14.44 16.17 -11.27
N LEU A 146 13.77 15.16 -10.72
CA LEU A 146 14.00 14.70 -9.35
C LEU A 146 14.66 13.32 -9.35
N ALA A 147 15.69 13.17 -8.51
CA ALA A 147 16.24 11.86 -8.24
C ALA A 147 15.20 10.98 -7.52
N TRP A 148 14.94 9.77 -8.04
CA TRP A 148 13.94 8.84 -7.52
C TRP A 148 14.30 8.17 -6.18
N ASN A 149 15.50 8.48 -5.66
CA ASN A 149 16.17 7.81 -4.54
C ASN A 149 15.39 7.90 -3.20
N PHE A 150 14.30 8.68 -3.14
CA PHE A 150 13.47 8.88 -1.94
C PHE A 150 12.46 7.75 -1.68
N TYR A 151 12.06 6.98 -2.70
CA TYR A 151 10.95 6.03 -2.56
C TYR A 151 11.34 4.72 -1.86
N GLN A 152 12.53 4.18 -2.16
CA GLN A 152 12.97 2.87 -1.65
C GLN A 152 13.06 2.80 -0.12
N LYS A 153 13.33 3.91 0.57
CA LYS A 153 13.48 3.93 2.04
C LYS A 153 12.14 3.94 2.80
N SER A 154 11.03 4.26 2.13
CA SER A 154 9.72 4.46 2.78
C SER A 154 8.76 3.29 2.59
N CYS A 155 9.04 2.37 1.66
CA CYS A 155 8.31 1.11 1.60
C CYS A 155 8.79 0.22 2.74
N PRO A 156 7.87 -0.28 3.61
CA PRO A 156 8.28 -1.19 4.68
C PRO A 156 9.06 -2.35 4.08
N SER A 157 10.16 -2.69 4.77
CA SER A 157 11.04 -3.84 4.57
C SER A 157 10.42 -4.97 3.75
N PRO A 158 11.19 -5.63 2.85
CA PRO A 158 10.73 -6.78 2.07
C PRO A 158 9.89 -7.66 2.99
N GLU A 159 8.63 -7.83 2.59
CA GLU A 159 7.63 -8.58 3.32
C GLU A 159 8.29 -9.87 3.78
N THR A 160 8.34 -10.09 5.11
CA THR A 160 8.86 -11.36 5.63
C THR A 160 8.08 -12.44 4.92
N LYS A 161 8.76 -13.26 4.10
CA LYS A 161 8.14 -14.29 3.29
C LYS A 161 7.19 -15.06 4.19
N CYS A 162 5.90 -14.94 3.89
CA CYS A 162 4.82 -15.47 4.70
C CYS A 162 4.63 -16.97 4.40
N ASP A 163 5.67 -17.64 3.94
CA ASP A 163 5.63 -18.99 3.39
C ASP A 163 5.14 -19.99 4.45
N ASP A 164 5.37 -19.69 5.73
CA ASP A 164 4.96 -20.54 6.86
C ASP A 164 3.48 -20.41 7.25
N VAL A 165 2.78 -19.39 6.75
CA VAL A 165 1.37 -19.17 7.10
C VAL A 165 0.46 -19.77 6.04
N LYS A 166 -0.11 -20.94 6.34
CA LYS A 166 -1.07 -21.62 5.45
C LYS A 166 -2.38 -20.85 5.20
N LYS A 167 -2.82 -20.00 6.13
CA LYS A 167 -4.12 -19.30 6.07
C LYS A 167 -4.03 -17.84 6.56
N PRO A 168 -3.31 -16.95 5.87
CA PRO A 168 -3.04 -15.58 6.33
C PRO A 168 -4.31 -14.73 6.47
N TRP A 169 -5.38 -15.02 5.73
CA TRP A 169 -6.67 -14.34 5.90
C TRP A 169 -7.37 -14.61 7.25
N LYS A 170 -6.95 -15.66 7.97
CA LYS A 170 -7.44 -16.01 9.31
C LYS A 170 -6.56 -15.48 10.43
N ILE A 171 -5.44 -14.83 10.12
CA ILE A 171 -4.60 -14.21 11.14
C ILE A 171 -5.27 -12.94 11.65
N THR A 172 -5.34 -12.81 12.97
CA THR A 172 -5.80 -11.60 13.66
C THR A 172 -4.77 -10.49 13.59
N GLY A 173 -5.21 -9.23 13.69
CA GLY A 173 -4.25 -8.13 13.73
C GLY A 173 -3.25 -8.23 14.89
N HIS A 174 -3.67 -8.79 16.03
CA HIS A 174 -2.76 -9.05 17.14
C HIS A 174 -1.63 -10.02 16.77
N GLN A 175 -1.95 -11.14 16.12
CA GLN A 175 -0.96 -12.12 15.68
C GLN A 175 0.01 -11.54 14.65
N MET A 176 -0.47 -10.72 13.71
CA MET A 176 0.41 -10.04 12.75
C MET A 176 1.48 -9.19 13.45
N VAL A 177 1.08 -8.41 14.47
CA VAL A 177 2.02 -7.60 15.25
C VAL A 177 2.94 -8.46 16.10
N ALA A 178 2.38 -9.43 16.83
CA ALA A 178 3.12 -10.27 17.77
C ALA A 178 4.22 -11.08 17.08
N HIS A 179 3.93 -11.61 15.89
CA HIS A 179 4.83 -12.47 15.12
C HIS A 179 5.54 -11.74 13.98
N ARG A 180 5.34 -10.41 13.83
CA ARG A 180 5.90 -9.58 12.75
C ARG A 180 5.59 -10.15 11.35
N ILE A 181 4.37 -10.66 11.17
CA ILE A 181 3.90 -11.24 9.92
C ILE A 181 3.27 -10.14 9.07
N TRP A 182 3.81 -9.92 7.87
CA TRP A 182 3.33 -8.90 6.93
C TRP A 182 3.12 -9.51 5.55
N PRO A 183 2.05 -10.30 5.36
CA PRO A 183 1.85 -11.00 4.10
C PRO A 183 1.62 -10.00 2.96
N HIS A 184 2.08 -10.37 1.76
CA HIS A 184 1.69 -9.70 0.52
C HIS A 184 0.16 -9.69 0.41
N TRP A 185 -0.39 -8.68 -0.28
CA TRP A 185 -1.85 -8.59 -0.35
C TRP A 185 -2.47 -9.79 -1.08
N GLU A 186 -1.77 -10.39 -2.03
CA GLU A 186 -2.30 -11.52 -2.81
C GLU A 186 -2.52 -12.76 -1.95
N VAL A 187 -1.59 -13.05 -1.04
CA VAL A 187 -1.69 -14.21 -0.15
C VAL A 187 -2.77 -14.01 0.91
N MET A 188 -3.15 -12.76 1.22
CA MET A 188 -4.23 -12.45 2.15
C MET A 188 -5.62 -12.86 1.65
N TYR A 189 -5.76 -13.41 0.44
CA TYR A 189 -7.04 -13.89 -0.09
C TYR A 189 -6.97 -15.38 -0.40
N ASN A 190 -8.01 -16.10 -0.01
CA ASN A 190 -8.38 -17.33 -0.72
C ASN A 190 -9.34 -16.99 -1.87
N ASP A 191 -9.68 -17.98 -2.70
CA ASP A 191 -10.53 -17.78 -3.87
C ASP A 191 -11.91 -17.22 -3.51
N GLU A 192 -12.51 -17.71 -2.43
CA GLU A 192 -13.82 -17.24 -1.95
C GLU A 192 -13.78 -15.75 -1.55
N LEU A 193 -12.79 -15.34 -0.75
CA LEU A 193 -12.63 -13.95 -0.32
C LEU A 193 -12.27 -13.04 -1.49
N ARG A 194 -11.49 -13.53 -2.45
CA ARG A 194 -11.14 -12.77 -3.66
C ARG A 194 -12.41 -12.51 -4.48
N LYS A 195 -13.20 -13.55 -4.76
CA LYS A 195 -14.50 -13.41 -5.46
C LYS A 195 -15.42 -12.42 -4.74
N LEU A 196 -15.52 -12.54 -3.42
CA LEU A 196 -16.37 -11.68 -2.61
C LEU A 196 -15.91 -10.21 -2.65
N ALA A 197 -14.61 -9.95 -2.50
CA ALA A 197 -14.06 -8.61 -2.57
C ALA A 197 -14.20 -7.98 -3.96
N THR A 198 -14.02 -8.77 -5.03
CA THR A 198 -14.28 -8.34 -6.40
C THR A 198 -15.75 -8.00 -6.62
N GLN A 199 -16.68 -8.81 -6.14
CA GLN A 199 -18.12 -8.52 -6.22
C GLN A 199 -18.49 -7.21 -5.52
N ILE A 200 -17.91 -6.93 -4.34
CA ILE A 200 -18.10 -5.63 -3.66
C ILE A 200 -17.66 -4.49 -4.58
N TYR A 201 -16.47 -4.62 -5.17
CA TYR A 201 -15.92 -3.60 -6.06
C TYR A 201 -16.81 -3.34 -7.27
N LEU A 202 -17.23 -4.40 -7.97
CA LEU A 202 -18.08 -4.29 -9.16
C LEU A 202 -19.45 -3.71 -8.83
N ARG A 203 -20.07 -4.14 -7.72
CA ARG A 203 -21.33 -3.55 -7.23
C ARG A 203 -21.15 -2.07 -6.93
N ASP A 204 -20.07 -1.69 -6.26
CA ASP A 204 -19.84 -0.29 -5.90
C ASP A 204 -19.52 0.57 -7.14
N MET A 205 -18.84 0.03 -8.17
CA MET A 205 -18.70 0.68 -9.49
C MET A 205 -20.07 0.98 -10.09
N GLN A 206 -20.94 -0.03 -10.16
CA GLN A 206 -22.27 0.09 -10.74
C GLN A 206 -23.16 1.10 -9.99
N VAL A 207 -23.20 1.02 -8.66
CA VAL A 207 -23.99 1.94 -7.81
C VAL A 207 -23.56 3.39 -7.96
N LEU A 208 -22.27 3.62 -8.20
CA LEU A 208 -21.71 4.96 -8.34
C LEU A 208 -21.73 5.49 -9.78
N GLY A 209 -22.29 4.73 -10.71
CA GLY A 209 -22.43 5.15 -12.10
C GLY A 209 -21.15 5.10 -12.91
N TYR A 210 -20.05 4.56 -12.37
CA TYR A 210 -18.89 4.21 -13.18
C TYR A 210 -19.35 3.07 -14.08
N GLY A 211 -19.59 3.40 -15.35
CA GLY A 211 -20.33 2.57 -16.31
C GLY A 211 -19.98 1.08 -16.28
N ASP A 212 -20.91 0.26 -16.79
CA ASP A 212 -20.75 -1.20 -16.83
C ASP A 212 -19.30 -1.52 -17.20
N PRO A 213 -18.57 -2.30 -16.36
CA PRO A 213 -17.20 -2.68 -16.68
C PRO A 213 -17.27 -3.26 -18.07
N ARG A 214 -16.68 -2.55 -19.05
CA ARG A 214 -16.74 -2.94 -20.45
C ARG A 214 -16.47 -4.44 -20.48
N PRO A 215 -17.41 -5.27 -20.95
CA PRO A 215 -17.28 -6.71 -20.84
C PRO A 215 -15.89 -7.07 -21.35
N GLU A 216 -15.12 -7.73 -20.48
CA GLU A 216 -13.78 -8.19 -20.82
C GLU A 216 -13.90 -8.85 -22.19
N PRO A 217 -13.17 -8.38 -23.22
CA PRO A 217 -13.31 -8.92 -24.55
C PRO A 217 -13.18 -10.43 -24.42
N ALA A 218 -14.20 -11.15 -24.89
CA ALA A 218 -14.22 -12.60 -24.81
C ALA A 218 -12.84 -13.11 -25.25
N PRO A 219 -12.21 -14.02 -24.48
CA PRO A 219 -10.84 -14.42 -24.75
C PRO A 219 -10.73 -14.78 -26.22
N THR A 220 -9.97 -13.98 -26.98
CA THR A 220 -9.70 -14.27 -28.38
C THR A 220 -9.09 -15.65 -28.37
N LEU A 221 -9.81 -16.63 -28.93
CA LEU A 221 -9.29 -17.98 -29.05
C LEU A 221 -7.91 -17.85 -29.69
N ALA A 222 -6.89 -18.39 -29.00
CA ALA A 222 -5.54 -18.39 -29.53
C ALA A 222 -5.62 -18.94 -30.97
N PRO A 223 -4.96 -18.30 -31.95
CA PRO A 223 -4.95 -18.81 -33.31
C PRO A 223 -4.57 -20.28 -33.26
N THR A 224 -5.39 -21.14 -33.88
CA THR A 224 -5.09 -22.56 -33.99
C THR A 224 -3.66 -22.69 -34.52
N PRO A 225 -2.75 -23.37 -33.79
CA PRO A 225 -1.37 -23.49 -34.23
C PRO A 225 -1.36 -24.07 -35.64
N ALA A 226 -0.62 -23.42 -36.53
CA ALA A 226 -0.42 -23.93 -37.88
C ALA A 226 0.12 -25.36 -37.79
N PRO A 227 -0.30 -26.27 -38.70
CA PRO A 227 0.21 -27.63 -38.71
C PRO A 227 1.74 -27.62 -38.68
N THR A 228 2.31 -28.30 -37.70
CA THR A 228 3.76 -28.45 -37.59
C THR A 228 4.25 -29.19 -38.83
N ALA A 229 5.14 -28.58 -39.60
CA ALA A 229 5.78 -29.23 -40.74
C ALA A 229 6.47 -30.52 -40.26
N GLU A 230 6.34 -31.60 -41.05
CA GLU A 230 6.99 -32.87 -40.76
C GLU A 230 8.50 -32.67 -40.52
N PRO A 231 9.09 -33.35 -39.53
CA PRO A 231 10.51 -33.24 -39.25
C PRO A 231 11.34 -33.74 -40.44
N THR A 232 12.03 -32.82 -41.11
CA THR A 232 13.08 -33.14 -42.07
C THR A 232 14.17 -33.97 -41.39
N ALA A 233 14.50 -35.12 -41.96
CA ALA A 233 15.49 -36.04 -41.43
C ALA A 233 16.83 -35.33 -41.15
N ALA A 234 17.38 -35.58 -39.96
CA ALA A 234 18.64 -35.01 -39.53
C ALA A 234 19.80 -35.52 -40.40
N PRO A 235 20.74 -34.65 -40.81
CA PRO A 235 21.93 -35.09 -41.53
C PRO A 235 22.81 -35.98 -40.63
N ALA A 236 23.41 -36.99 -41.24
CA ALA A 236 24.27 -37.96 -40.57
C ALA A 236 25.47 -37.28 -39.87
N PRO A 237 25.86 -37.74 -38.66
CA PRO A 237 26.94 -37.13 -37.91
C PRO A 237 28.29 -37.32 -38.61
N THR A 238 29.04 -36.22 -38.73
CA THR A 238 30.43 -36.20 -39.17
C THR A 238 31.33 -36.86 -38.11
N PRO A 239 32.28 -37.74 -38.47
CA PRO A 239 33.16 -38.39 -37.52
C PRO A 239 34.00 -37.38 -36.73
N THR A 240 34.04 -37.55 -35.41
CA THR A 240 34.81 -36.71 -34.48
C THR A 240 36.27 -37.19 -34.42
N PRO A 241 37.27 -36.31 -34.57
CA PRO A 241 38.67 -36.68 -34.39
C PRO A 241 39.00 -36.97 -32.91
N SER A 242 39.78 -38.04 -32.72
CA SER A 242 40.26 -38.57 -31.43
C SER A 242 41.17 -37.56 -30.71
N ALA A 243 40.86 -37.26 -29.44
CA ALA A 243 41.63 -36.34 -28.62
C ALA A 243 42.96 -36.96 -28.14
N ALA A 244 44.00 -36.11 -28.09
CA ALA A 244 45.33 -36.39 -27.58
C ALA A 244 45.36 -36.47 -26.02
N PRO A 245 46.32 -37.19 -25.42
CA PRO A 245 46.37 -37.44 -23.98
C PRO A 245 46.63 -36.19 -23.14
N ALA A 246 45.96 -36.14 -21.98
CA ALA A 246 45.92 -35.05 -21.03
C ALA A 246 47.23 -34.89 -20.24
N SER A 247 47.64 -33.63 -20.05
CA SER A 247 48.77 -33.24 -19.19
C SER A 247 48.40 -33.29 -17.70
N GLU A 248 49.43 -33.61 -16.92
CA GLU A 248 49.47 -33.86 -15.47
C GLU A 248 49.07 -32.64 -14.61
N PRO A 249 48.38 -32.82 -13.45
CA PRO A 249 47.86 -31.73 -12.64
C PRO A 249 48.94 -31.05 -11.76
N GLU A 250 48.97 -29.71 -11.83
CA GLU A 250 49.81 -28.88 -10.95
C GLU A 250 49.31 -28.86 -9.48
N LYS A 251 50.30 -28.84 -8.60
CA LYS A 251 50.22 -28.89 -7.13
C LYS A 251 49.70 -27.57 -6.54
N PRO A 252 48.72 -27.58 -5.61
CA PRO A 252 48.22 -26.34 -5.01
C PRO A 252 49.19 -25.72 -4.00
N THR A 253 49.41 -24.42 -4.16
CA THR A 253 50.18 -23.53 -3.26
C THR A 253 49.38 -23.22 -1.98
N PRO A 254 49.98 -23.28 -0.78
CA PRO A 254 49.29 -22.96 0.47
C PRO A 254 49.03 -21.45 0.62
N THR A 255 47.77 -21.09 0.88
CA THR A 255 47.36 -19.71 1.18
C THR A 255 47.62 -19.38 2.65
N VAL A 256 48.37 -18.30 2.86
CA VAL A 256 48.80 -17.75 4.15
C VAL A 256 47.60 -17.30 4.99
N GLY A 257 47.63 -17.66 6.27
CA GLY A 257 46.56 -17.46 7.25
C GLY A 257 46.22 -15.99 7.54
N ARG A 258 44.91 -15.74 7.67
CA ARG A 258 44.35 -14.47 8.10
C ARG A 258 44.11 -14.51 9.62
N PRO A 259 44.57 -13.52 10.41
CA PRO A 259 44.42 -13.56 11.86
C PRO A 259 42.96 -13.38 12.30
N SER A 260 42.55 -14.28 13.19
CA SER A 260 41.27 -14.33 13.89
C SER A 260 41.08 -13.09 14.77
N ARG A 261 40.06 -12.28 14.47
CA ARG A 261 39.69 -11.11 15.28
C ARG A 261 38.77 -11.56 16.42
N SER A 262 39.33 -11.70 17.62
CA SER A 262 38.58 -11.99 18.84
C SER A 262 37.65 -10.82 19.19
N THR A 263 36.34 -11.06 19.13
CA THR A 263 35.35 -10.13 19.66
C THR A 263 35.29 -10.25 21.18
N LYS A 264 35.88 -9.27 21.85
CA LYS A 264 35.84 -9.05 23.30
C LYS A 264 34.37 -8.93 23.76
N LYS A 265 33.88 -9.93 24.48
CA LYS A 265 32.59 -9.96 25.17
C LYS A 265 32.59 -8.87 26.24
N ARG A 266 31.99 -7.71 25.93
CA ARG A 266 31.82 -6.59 26.87
C ARG A 266 30.63 -6.90 27.77
N THR A 267 30.90 -7.41 28.97
CA THR A 267 29.95 -7.53 30.07
C THR A 267 29.41 -6.14 30.38
N ARG A 268 28.13 -5.90 30.08
CA ARG A 268 27.43 -4.68 30.50
C ARG A 268 27.07 -4.83 31.96
N GLU A 269 27.79 -4.10 32.79
CA GLU A 269 27.41 -3.73 34.16
C GLU A 269 25.97 -3.21 34.18
N ALA A 270 25.17 -3.78 35.08
CA ALA A 270 23.81 -3.35 35.31
C ALA A 270 23.81 -1.99 36.00
N LYS A 271 23.44 -0.93 35.27
CA LYS A 271 23.11 0.36 35.88
C LYS A 271 21.88 0.19 36.78
N PRO A 272 21.90 0.68 38.03
CA PRO A 272 20.73 0.66 38.90
C PRO A 272 19.60 1.51 38.28
N LYS A 273 18.38 0.96 38.31
CA LYS A 273 17.15 1.64 37.89
C LYS A 273 16.99 2.92 38.72
N PRO A 274 16.73 4.09 38.11
CA PRO A 274 16.29 5.25 38.87
C PRO A 274 14.90 4.96 39.46
N ALA A 275 14.78 5.21 40.76
CA ALA A 275 13.55 5.07 41.52
C ALA A 275 12.42 5.84 40.83
N THR A 276 11.34 5.14 40.51
CA THR A 276 10.13 5.72 39.92
C THR A 276 9.47 6.58 40.98
N ARG A 277 9.68 7.90 40.91
CA ARG A 277 9.00 8.88 41.75
C ARG A 277 7.51 8.85 41.41
N ARG A 278 6.74 8.18 42.27
CA ARG A 278 5.29 8.08 42.24
C ARG A 278 4.68 9.47 42.43
N THR A 279 4.41 10.19 41.35
CA THR A 279 3.60 11.41 41.40
C THR A 279 2.13 11.00 41.47
N THR A 280 1.56 11.13 42.67
CA THR A 280 0.12 11.05 42.91
C THR A 280 -0.56 12.22 42.19
N ARG A 281 -1.05 11.94 40.97
CA ARG A 281 -1.88 12.89 40.22
C ARG A 281 -3.27 12.93 40.85
N LYS A 282 -3.48 13.96 41.68
CA LYS A 282 -4.75 14.36 42.28
C LYS A 282 -5.78 14.57 41.17
N THR A 283 -6.76 13.68 41.06
CA THR A 283 -7.93 13.84 40.18
C THR A 283 -8.83 14.93 40.73
N ARG A 284 -8.68 16.15 40.23
CA ARG A 284 -9.65 17.23 40.46
C ARG A 284 -10.85 16.98 39.55
N SER A 285 -11.86 16.32 40.12
CA SER A 285 -13.20 16.19 39.54
C SER A 285 -13.86 17.57 39.54
N THR A 286 -13.90 18.25 38.39
CA THR A 286 -14.81 19.37 38.17
C THR A 286 -16.03 18.84 37.44
N ARG A 287 -17.05 18.52 38.23
CA ARG A 287 -18.42 18.26 37.83
C ARG A 287 -18.97 19.54 37.19
N SER A 288 -18.85 19.66 35.87
CA SER A 288 -19.52 20.70 35.09
C SER A 288 -20.96 20.25 34.87
N THR A 289 -21.88 20.84 35.64
CA THR A 289 -23.32 20.76 35.42
C THR A 289 -23.66 21.47 34.11
N ARG A 290 -23.98 20.69 33.09
CA ARG A 290 -24.50 21.19 31.81
C ARG A 290 -25.97 21.58 32.03
N PRO A 291 -26.38 22.84 31.77
CA PRO A 291 -27.79 23.21 31.85
C PRO A 291 -28.58 22.56 30.72
N THR A 292 -29.66 21.88 31.09
CA THR A 292 -30.70 21.36 30.21
C THR A 292 -31.35 22.51 29.44
N ARG A 293 -31.21 22.48 28.11
CA ARG A 293 -31.88 23.40 27.19
C ARG A 293 -33.37 23.04 27.11
N PRO A 294 -34.31 23.98 27.31
CA PRO A 294 -35.73 23.69 27.19
C PRO A 294 -36.12 23.48 25.73
N THR A 295 -36.83 22.39 25.46
CA THR A 295 -37.50 22.08 24.20
C THR A 295 -38.65 23.05 23.99
N ARG A 296 -38.46 24.02 23.10
CA ARG A 296 -39.53 24.93 22.66
C ARG A 296 -40.46 24.17 21.71
N ARG A 297 -41.58 23.69 22.26
CA ARG A 297 -42.70 23.07 21.54
C ARG A 297 -43.40 24.18 20.72
N SER A 298 -43.20 24.18 19.41
CA SER A 298 -43.98 25.02 18.48
C SER A 298 -45.29 24.30 18.19
N THR A 299 -46.38 24.85 18.71
CA THR A 299 -47.75 24.54 18.28
C THR A 299 -48.03 25.33 17.01
N ARG A 300 -48.11 24.61 15.88
CA ARG A 300 -48.63 25.15 14.61
C ARG A 300 -50.15 25.09 14.69
N LYS A 301 -50.82 26.23 14.90
CA LYS A 301 -52.26 26.36 14.68
C LYS A 301 -52.54 26.25 13.19
N ARG A 302 -53.44 25.35 12.82
CA ARG A 302 -54.28 25.45 11.62
C ARG A 302 -55.54 26.23 12.00
N SER A 303 -56.18 26.77 10.96
CA SER A 303 -57.35 27.66 10.93
C SER A 303 -56.98 29.14 10.88
#